data_AF-A0A9D2MC72-F1
#
_entry.id   AF-A0A9D2MC72-F1
#
_cell.length_a   1.000
_cell.length_b   1.000
_cell.length_c   1.000
_cell.angle_alpha   90.00
_cell.angle_beta   90.00
_cell.angle_gamma   90.00
#
_symmetry.space_group_name_H-M   'P 1'
#
loop_
_entity.id
_entity.type
_entity.pdbx_description
1 polymer ?
#
loop_
_entity_poly.entity_id
_entity_poly.type
_entity_poly.pdbx_seq_one_letter_code
_entity_poly.pdbx_strand_id
1 'polypeptide(L)'
;MRPERNCDKIKRLERELRTCEERRKAAGQEVRRLHRELERTRQAYAGAARETQTAADLILGAAALSRGARVGAGAWELRISAQAARGIRQGYRVLARKDGEHYIIRVEEVKP
;
A
#
# COMPACT_ATOMS: atom_id res chain seq x y z
N MET A 1 17.20 -61.65 2.47
CA MET A 1 17.02 -60.27 2.97
C MET A 1 16.67 -60.38 4.46
N ARG A 2 17.36 -59.69 5.39
CA ARG A 2 17.15 -59.89 6.85
C ARG A 2 15.93 -59.10 7.35
N PRO A 3 14.91 -59.74 7.96
CA PRO A 3 13.65 -59.09 8.37
C PRO A 3 13.83 -57.90 9.31
N GLU A 4 14.78 -57.97 10.23
CA GLU A 4 15.07 -56.94 11.23
C GLU A 4 15.46 -55.60 10.61
N ARG A 5 16.30 -55.63 9.55
CA ARG A 5 16.70 -54.42 8.80
C ARG A 5 15.52 -53.75 8.09
N ASN A 6 14.52 -54.52 7.68
CA ASN A 6 13.33 -53.98 7.04
C ASN A 6 12.42 -53.28 8.07
N CYS A 7 12.27 -53.86 9.27
CA CYS A 7 11.52 -53.25 10.36
C CYS A 7 12.13 -51.92 10.82
N ASP A 8 13.45 -51.83 10.94
CA ASP A 8 14.12 -50.58 11.33
C ASP A 8 13.99 -49.50 10.24
N LYS A 9 14.04 -49.91 8.97
CA LYS A 9 13.83 -48.99 7.84
C LYS A 9 12.40 -48.45 7.82
N ILE A 10 11.39 -49.29 8.08
CA ILE A 10 9.99 -48.86 8.17
C ILE A 10 9.81 -47.84 9.30
N LYS A 11 10.29 -48.15 10.51
CA LYS A 11 10.21 -47.22 11.66
C LYS A 11 10.89 -45.87 11.38
N ARG A 12 12.02 -45.88 10.66
CA ARG A 12 12.70 -44.65 10.25
C ARG A 12 11.87 -43.84 9.26
N LEU A 13 11.33 -44.48 8.23
CA LEU A 13 10.49 -43.83 7.22
C LEU A 13 9.20 -43.26 7.82
N GLU A 14 8.58 -43.94 8.79
CA GLU A 14 7.41 -43.44 9.52
C GLU A 14 7.73 -42.16 10.30
N ARG A 15 8.90 -42.09 10.94
CA ARG A 15 9.36 -40.88 11.64
C ARG A 15 9.62 -39.74 10.67
N GLU A 16 10.31 -40.02 9.56
CA GLU A 16 10.59 -39.03 8.52
C GLU A 16 9.29 -38.49 7.90
N LEU A 17 8.30 -39.37 7.63
CA LEU A 17 6.98 -38.98 7.15
C LEU A 17 6.28 -38.06 8.15
N ARG A 18 6.25 -38.43 9.43
CA ARG A 18 5.62 -37.61 10.48
C ARG A 18 6.27 -36.23 10.59
N THR A 19 7.60 -36.16 10.55
CA THR A 19 8.33 -34.88 10.54
C THR A 19 7.97 -34.05 9.30
N CYS A 20 7.87 -34.66 8.13
CA CYS A 20 7.45 -33.99 6.90
C CYS A 20 6.00 -33.47 7.00
N GLU A 21 5.08 -34.24 7.57
CA GLU A 21 3.69 -33.82 7.78
C GLU A 21 3.57 -32.65 8.75
N GLU A 22 4.33 -32.67 9.85
CA GLU A 22 4.41 -31.58 10.82
C GLU A 22 4.96 -30.30 10.17
N ARG A 23 6.04 -30.42 9.39
CA ARG A 23 6.60 -29.30 8.61
C ARG A 23 5.61 -28.75 7.59
N ARG A 24 4.90 -29.62 6.86
CA ARG A 24 3.87 -29.22 5.90
C ARG A 24 2.72 -28.48 6.59
N LYS A 25 2.28 -28.97 7.76
CA LYS A 25 1.23 -28.32 8.54
C LYS A 25 1.66 -26.95 9.03
N ALA A 26 2.88 -26.83 9.55
CA ALA A 26 3.45 -25.55 9.98
C ALA A 26 3.57 -24.56 8.81
N ALA A 27 4.10 -25.00 7.66
CA ALA A 27 4.16 -24.18 6.45
C ALA A 27 2.76 -23.73 5.98
N GLY A 28 1.76 -24.62 6.03
CA GLY A 28 0.39 -24.27 5.67
C GLY A 28 -0.28 -23.30 6.67
N GLN A 29 0.11 -23.30 7.95
CA GLN A 29 -0.32 -22.30 8.91
C GLN A 29 0.34 -20.95 8.62
N GLU A 30 1.64 -20.95 8.30
CA GLU A 30 2.39 -19.74 7.99
C GLU A 30 1.91 -19.06 6.71
N VAL A 31 1.66 -19.82 5.65
CA VAL A 31 1.07 -19.29 4.41
C VAL A 31 -0.28 -18.61 4.70
N ARG A 32 -1.13 -19.21 5.54
CA ARG A 32 -2.41 -18.60 5.94
C ARG A 32 -2.25 -17.38 6.83
N ARG A 33 -1.18 -17.28 7.61
CA ARG A 33 -0.85 -16.08 8.39
C ARG A 33 -0.43 -14.96 7.46
N LEU A 34 0.55 -15.21 6.59
CA LEU A 34 1.06 -14.25 5.61
C LEU A 34 -0.04 -13.76 4.67
N HIS A 35 -0.94 -14.63 4.22
CA HIS A 35 -2.06 -14.21 3.37
C HIS A 35 -3.01 -13.24 4.08
N ARG A 36 -3.29 -13.46 5.37
CA ARG A 36 -4.12 -12.55 6.18
C ARG A 36 -3.42 -11.21 6.42
N GLU A 37 -2.11 -11.22 6.66
CA GLU A 37 -1.32 -10.00 6.81
C GLU A 37 -1.30 -9.19 5.51
N LEU A 38 -1.04 -9.84 4.37
CA LEU A 38 -1.07 -9.20 3.06
C LEU A 38 -2.42 -8.53 2.77
N GLU A 39 -3.52 -9.21 3.07
CA GLU A 39 -4.87 -8.67 2.84
C GLU A 39 -5.16 -7.45 3.72
N ARG A 40 -4.78 -7.51 5.01
CA ARG A 40 -4.90 -6.34 5.91
C ARG A 40 -4.09 -5.16 5.42
N THR A 41 -2.85 -5.41 4.98
CA THR A 41 -1.98 -4.38 4.44
C THR A 41 -2.57 -3.78 3.16
N ARG A 42 -3.11 -4.59 2.26
CA ARG A 42 -3.80 -4.12 1.04
C ARG A 42 -4.98 -3.23 1.36
N GLN A 43 -5.81 -3.63 2.32
CA GLN A 43 -6.98 -2.83 2.74
C GLN A 43 -6.55 -1.50 3.36
N ALA A 44 -5.51 -1.50 4.19
CA ALA A 44 -4.96 -0.27 4.76
C ALA A 44 -4.41 0.67 3.66
N TYR A 45 -3.68 0.15 2.68
CA TYR A 45 -3.19 0.93 1.54
C TYR A 45 -4.33 1.46 0.66
N ALA A 46 -5.35 0.66 0.40
CA ALA A 46 -6.52 1.10 -0.37
C ALA A 46 -7.28 2.22 0.36
N GLY A 47 -7.43 2.11 1.68
CA GLY A 47 -8.00 3.16 2.53
C GLY A 47 -7.17 4.45 2.46
N ALA A 48 -5.87 4.36 2.70
CA ALA A 48 -4.96 5.51 2.66
C ALA A 48 -4.89 6.17 1.27
N ALA A 49 -4.90 5.36 0.20
CA ALA A 49 -4.94 5.86 -1.18
C ALA A 49 -6.23 6.63 -1.45
N ARG A 50 -7.38 6.13 -0.97
CA ARG A 50 -8.67 6.82 -1.10
C ARG A 50 -8.73 8.12 -0.31
N GLU A 51 -8.17 8.16 0.91
CA GLU A 51 -8.07 9.38 1.70
C GLU A 51 -7.16 10.41 1.02
N THR A 52 -6.02 9.95 0.48
CA THR A 52 -5.08 10.81 -0.25
C THR A 52 -5.72 11.38 -1.53
N GLN A 53 -6.46 10.55 -2.28
CA GLN A 53 -7.19 11.01 -3.47
C GLN A 53 -8.25 12.04 -3.10
N THR A 54 -9.05 11.78 -2.07
CA THR A 54 -10.06 12.73 -1.58
C THR A 54 -9.42 14.07 -1.19
N ALA A 55 -8.31 14.04 -0.45
CA ALA A 55 -7.60 15.26 -0.07
C ALA A 55 -7.07 16.01 -1.30
N ALA A 56 -6.50 15.31 -2.28
CA ALA A 56 -6.04 15.91 -3.53
C ALA A 56 -7.18 16.58 -4.31
N ASP A 57 -8.32 15.90 -4.44
CA ASP A 57 -9.51 16.42 -5.15
C ASP A 57 -10.05 17.69 -4.49
N LEU A 58 -10.10 17.73 -3.15
CA LEU A 58 -10.52 18.92 -2.40
C LEU A 58 -9.59 20.11 -2.62
N ILE A 59 -8.27 19.90 -2.61
CA ILE A 59 -7.29 20.96 -2.85
C ILE A 59 -7.39 21.48 -4.27
N LEU A 60 -7.44 20.58 -5.26
CA LEU A 60 -7.53 20.94 -6.67
C LEU A 60 -8.84 21.69 -6.94
N GLY A 61 -9.96 21.22 -6.36
CA GLY A 61 -11.24 21.92 -6.41
C GLY A 61 -11.17 23.31 -5.79
N ALA A 62 -10.61 23.45 -4.58
CA ALA A 62 -10.46 24.74 -3.91
C ALA A 62 -9.56 25.71 -4.71
N ALA A 63 -8.45 25.21 -5.26
CA ALA A 63 -7.53 26.00 -6.08
C ALA A 63 -8.20 26.46 -7.39
N ALA A 64 -8.96 25.57 -8.05
CA ALA A 64 -9.70 25.90 -9.26
C ALA A 64 -10.81 26.93 -8.97
N LEU A 65 -11.55 26.79 -7.88
CA LEU A 65 -12.59 27.75 -7.47
C LEU A 65 -12.00 29.11 -7.07
N SER A 66 -10.82 29.15 -6.45
CA SER A 66 -10.20 30.39 -5.97
C SER A 66 -9.42 31.13 -7.04
N ARG A 67 -8.72 30.41 -7.92
CA ARG A 67 -7.72 30.97 -8.84
C ARG A 67 -7.94 30.58 -10.30
N GLY A 68 -8.83 29.65 -10.57
CA GLY A 68 -9.17 29.25 -11.93
C GLY A 68 -10.08 30.26 -12.63
N ALA A 69 -10.21 30.09 -13.94
CA ALA A 69 -11.19 30.81 -14.74
C ALA A 69 -12.48 30.01 -14.82
N ARG A 70 -13.63 30.68 -14.69
CA ARG A 70 -14.93 30.05 -14.95
C ARG A 70 -15.05 29.74 -16.44
N VAL A 71 -15.34 28.50 -16.77
CA VAL A 71 -15.54 28.01 -18.13
C VAL A 71 -16.96 27.44 -18.28
N GLY A 72 -17.74 28.04 -19.19
CA GLY A 72 -19.12 27.65 -19.44
C GLY A 72 -20.05 27.74 -18.23
N ALA A 73 -21.11 26.93 -18.25
CA ALA A 73 -22.15 26.92 -17.23
C ALA A 73 -21.76 26.04 -16.03
N GLY A 74 -20.84 26.53 -15.19
CA GLY A 74 -20.58 25.97 -13.86
C GLY A 74 -19.28 25.16 -13.70
N ALA A 75 -18.37 25.20 -14.67
CA ALA A 75 -17.04 24.61 -14.53
C ALA A 75 -15.98 25.68 -14.25
N TRP A 76 -14.88 25.26 -13.61
CA TRP A 76 -13.73 26.09 -13.28
C TRP A 76 -12.47 25.40 -13.77
N GLU A 77 -11.62 26.14 -14.46
CA GLU A 77 -10.38 25.63 -15.05
C GLU A 77 -9.17 26.35 -14.45
N LEU A 78 -8.30 25.59 -13.79
CA LEU A 78 -7.00 26.08 -13.34
C LEU A 78 -5.93 25.73 -14.38
N ARG A 79 -5.31 26.74 -14.97
CA ARG A 79 -4.22 26.56 -15.94
C ARG A 79 -2.87 26.72 -15.25
N ILE A 80 -2.02 25.71 -15.37
CA ILE A 80 -0.64 25.74 -14.89
C ILE A 80 0.26 25.46 -16.09
N SER A 81 1.28 26.29 -16.31
CA SER A 81 2.23 26.06 -17.40
C SER A 81 3.07 24.81 -17.12
N ALA A 82 3.43 24.06 -18.17
CA ALA A 82 4.25 22.85 -18.02
C ALA A 82 5.61 23.13 -17.36
N GLN A 83 6.17 24.32 -17.59
CA GLN A 83 7.42 24.76 -16.96
C GLN A 83 7.26 24.99 -15.46
N ALA A 84 6.19 25.68 -15.04
CA ALA A 84 5.89 25.88 -13.62
C ALA A 84 5.64 24.52 -12.92
N ALA A 85 4.89 23.62 -13.56
CA ALA A 85 4.66 22.28 -13.02
C ALA A 85 5.96 21.48 -12.81
N ARG A 86 6.91 21.58 -13.76
CA ARG A 86 8.23 20.94 -13.63
C ARG A 86 9.04 21.54 -12.48
N GLY A 87 9.08 22.87 -12.37
CA GLY A 87 9.77 23.56 -11.28
C GLY A 87 9.22 23.18 -9.91
N ILE A 88 7.89 23.12 -9.77
CA ILE A 88 7.24 22.70 -8.53
C ILE A 88 7.63 21.26 -8.15
N ARG A 89 7.58 20.33 -9.11
CA ARG A 89 7.94 18.92 -8.86
C ARG A 89 9.40 18.70 -8.46
N GLN A 90 10.30 19.57 -8.91
CA GLN A 90 11.73 19.46 -8.63
C GLN A 90 12.12 20.18 -7.34
N GLY A 91 11.47 21.30 -7.02
CA GLY A 91 11.84 22.16 -5.90
C GLY A 91 11.02 21.96 -4.63
N TYR A 92 9.91 21.21 -4.68
CA TYR A 92 8.98 21.13 -3.54
C TYR A 92 8.54 19.70 -3.24
N ARG A 93 8.47 19.38 -1.95
CA ARG A 93 7.88 18.16 -1.42
C ARG A 93 6.54 18.46 -0.79
N VAL A 94 5.51 17.68 -1.13
CA VAL A 94 4.18 17.77 -0.53
C VAL A 94 4.01 16.69 0.52
N LEU A 95 3.58 17.09 1.71
CA LEU A 95 3.23 16.21 2.82
C LEU A 95 1.75 16.43 3.16
N ALA A 96 0.99 15.34 3.33
CA ALA A 96 -0.40 15.41 3.74
C ALA A 96 -0.62 14.55 4.98
N ARG A 97 -1.40 15.06 5.95
CA ARG A 97 -1.84 14.31 7.13
C ARG A 97 -3.28 14.65 7.46
N LYS A 98 -4.01 13.69 8.03
CA LYS A 98 -5.34 13.90 8.60
C LYS A 98 -5.20 14.27 10.08
N ASP A 99 -5.96 15.26 10.53
CA ASP A 99 -5.98 15.78 11.90
C ASP A 99 -7.45 15.99 12.31
N GLY A 100 -8.07 14.94 12.89
CA GLY A 100 -9.51 14.90 13.13
C GLY A 100 -10.33 14.98 11.85
N GLU A 101 -11.21 15.98 11.77
CA GLU A 101 -12.08 16.29 10.62
C GLU A 101 -11.36 17.11 9.52
N HIS A 102 -10.09 17.46 9.73
CA HIS A 102 -9.34 18.31 8.81
C HIS A 102 -8.22 17.54 8.10
N TYR A 103 -7.97 17.89 6.84
CA TYR A 103 -6.74 17.50 6.13
C TYR A 103 -5.76 18.66 6.13
N ILE A 104 -4.53 18.40 6.54
CA ILE A 104 -3.44 19.38 6.57
C ILE A 104 -2.45 19.01 5.48
N ILE A 105 -2.25 19.92 4.53
CA ILE A 105 -1.25 19.79 3.47
C ILE A 105 -0.15 20.82 3.70
N ARG A 106 1.09 20.33 3.72
CA ARG A 106 2.30 21.13 3.83
C ARG A 106 3.10 20.98 2.55
N VAL A 107 3.66 22.09 2.08
CA VAL A 107 4.63 22.11 0.99
C VAL A 107 5.96 22.59 1.58
N GLU A 108 7.02 21.82 1.36
CA GLU A 108 8.36 22.12 1.84
C GLU A 108 9.28 22.34 0.64
N GLU A 109 10.11 23.38 0.68
CA GLU A 109 11.18 23.57 -0.29
C GLU A 109 12.25 22.49 -0.11
N VAL A 110 12.55 21.78 -1.18
CA VAL A 110 13.70 20.90 -1.27
C VAL A 110 14.89 21.81 -1.58
N LYS A 111 15.65 22.18 -0.54
CA LYS A 111 16.91 22.90 -0.73
C LYS A 111 17.82 22.05 -1.63
N PRO A 112 18.49 22.65 -2.63
CA PRO A 112 19.45 21.95 -3.48
C PRO A 112 20.61 21.35 -2.69
#